data_AF-A0A967KRU5-F1
#
_entry.id   AF-A0A967KRU5-F1
#
_cell.length_a   1.000
_cell.length_b   1.000
_cell.length_c   1.000
_cell.angle_alpha   90.00
_cell.angle_beta   90.00
_cell.angle_gamma   90.00
#
_symmetry.space_group_name_H-M   'P 1'
#
loop_
_entity.id
_entity.type
_entity.pdbx_description
1 polymer ?
#
loop_
_entity_poly.entity_id
_entity_poly.type
_entity_poly.pdbx_seq_one_letter_code
_entity_poly.pdbx_strand_id
1 'polypeptide(L)'
;MLEAQKSLFSLPDGLHFLNCASRAPLLRTAEALGIAGLRRQIAPLALGPEEYARESEALREAVAALIHASRDQIALTPAVSYGVAIASHNT
;
A
#
# COMPACT_ATOMS: atom_id res chain seq x y z
N MET A 1 9.00 -19.67 -14.97
CA MET A 1 8.93 -18.24 -15.37
C MET A 1 7.63 -17.66 -14.86
N LEU A 2 7.63 -16.42 -14.36
CA LEU A 2 6.38 -15.72 -14.06
C LEU A 2 5.67 -15.35 -15.36
N GLU A 3 4.34 -15.52 -15.37
CA GLU A 3 3.50 -15.06 -16.46
C GLU A 3 3.46 -13.52 -16.52
N ALA A 4 3.18 -12.98 -17.70
CA ALA A 4 3.10 -11.54 -17.88
C ALA A 4 1.87 -10.96 -17.16
N GLN A 5 2.10 -10.19 -16.10
CA GLN A 5 1.03 -9.57 -15.29
C GLN A 5 0.59 -8.18 -15.78
N LYS A 6 1.01 -7.75 -16.99
CA LYS A 6 0.76 -6.40 -17.54
C LYS A 6 -0.73 -6.02 -17.52
N SER A 7 -1.63 -6.99 -17.76
CA SER A 7 -3.08 -6.78 -17.79
C SER A 7 -3.66 -6.31 -16.45
N LEU A 8 -2.98 -6.58 -15.33
CA LEU A 8 -3.41 -6.17 -13.99
C LEU A 8 -3.21 -4.68 -13.71
N PHE A 9 -2.47 -3.96 -14.55
CA PHE A 9 -2.11 -2.56 -14.33
C PHE A 9 -2.90 -1.64 -15.27
N SER A 10 -3.18 -0.43 -14.78
CA SER A 10 -3.80 0.65 -15.56
C SER A 10 -2.75 1.45 -16.32
N LEU A 11 -2.06 0.79 -17.27
CA LEU A 11 -1.07 1.43 -18.16
C LEU A 11 -1.63 1.60 -19.58
N PRO A 12 -1.27 2.67 -20.31
CA PRO A 12 -1.60 2.81 -21.72
C PRO A 12 -1.05 1.67 -22.58
N ASP A 13 -1.81 1.28 -23.60
CA ASP A 13 -1.36 0.30 -24.59
C ASP A 13 -0.10 0.80 -25.33
N GLY A 14 0.78 -0.14 -25.68
CA GLY A 14 2.06 0.17 -26.35
C GLY A 14 3.13 0.83 -25.46
N LEU A 15 2.82 1.24 -24.23
CA LEU A 15 3.82 1.82 -23.33
C LEU A 15 4.74 0.74 -22.73
N HIS A 16 6.05 1.00 -22.78
CA HIS A 16 7.08 0.27 -22.05
C HIS A 16 7.54 1.09 -20.85
N PHE A 17 6.94 0.86 -19.69
CA PHE A 17 7.26 1.61 -18.48
C PHE A 17 8.42 0.98 -17.71
N LEU A 18 9.53 1.71 -17.58
CA LEU A 18 10.76 1.22 -16.92
C LEU A 18 11.10 1.97 -15.61
N ASN A 19 10.34 3.00 -15.24
CA ASN A 19 10.63 3.84 -14.07
C ASN A 19 9.93 3.38 -12.77
N CYS A 20 9.85 2.06 -12.54
CA CYS A 20 9.17 1.51 -11.37
C CYS A 20 9.86 1.86 -10.04
N ALA A 21 11.18 2.12 -10.07
CA ALA A 21 11.95 2.47 -8.87
C ALA A 21 11.56 3.84 -8.31
N SER A 22 11.20 4.81 -9.17
CA SER A 22 10.69 6.11 -8.73
C SER A 22 9.21 6.05 -8.40
N ARG A 23 8.41 5.41 -9.28
CA ARG A 23 6.96 5.26 -9.07
C ARG A 23 6.43 4.06 -9.85
N ALA A 24 5.93 3.07 -9.13
CA ALA A 24 5.29 1.91 -9.74
C ALA A 24 3.90 2.28 -10.33
N PRO A 25 3.49 1.66 -11.46
CA PRO A 25 2.11 1.73 -11.92
C PRO A 25 1.17 1.08 -10.90
N LEU A 26 -0.04 1.59 -10.78
CA LEU A 26 -1.05 1.01 -9.91
C LEU A 26 -1.72 -0.19 -10.55
N LEU A 27 -2.00 -1.21 -9.73
CA LEU A 27 -2.93 -2.28 -10.08
C LEU A 27 -4.33 -1.69 -10.26
N ARG A 28 -5.12 -2.25 -11.19
CA ARG A 28 -6.53 -1.91 -11.39
C ARG A 28 -7.35 -2.07 -10.10
N THR A 29 -7.04 -3.10 -9.32
CA THR A 29 -7.69 -3.36 -8.03
C THR A 29 -7.33 -2.30 -6.99
N ALA A 30 -6.07 -1.88 -6.93
CA ALA A 30 -5.61 -0.83 -6.03
C ALA A 30 -6.22 0.53 -6.40
N GLU A 31 -6.31 0.84 -7.69
CA GLU A 31 -7.02 2.03 -8.19
C GLU A 31 -8.49 2.05 -7.73
N ALA A 32 -9.23 0.96 -7.95
CA ALA A 32 -10.63 0.86 -7.56
C ALA A 32 -10.84 1.01 -6.04
N LEU A 33 -10.01 0.35 -5.23
CA LEU A 33 -10.06 0.45 -3.77
C LEU A 33 -9.68 1.85 -3.27
N GLY A 34 -8.72 2.51 -3.92
CA GLY A 34 -8.35 3.90 -3.61
C GLY A 34 -9.51 4.87 -3.82
N ILE A 35 -10.21 4.77 -4.96
CA ILE A 35 -11.41 5.58 -5.24
C ILE A 35 -12.50 5.31 -4.20
N ALA A 36 -12.74 4.04 -3.84
CA ALA A 36 -13.70 3.69 -2.82
C ALA A 36 -13.31 4.24 -1.43
N GLY A 37 -12.01 4.19 -1.08
CA GLY A 37 -11.47 4.77 0.14
C GLY A 37 -11.71 6.28 0.24
N LEU A 38 -11.42 7.02 -0.83
CA LEU A 38 -11.68 8.47 -0.89
C LEU A 38 -13.16 8.80 -0.71
N ARG A 39 -14.06 8.02 -1.33
CA ARG A 39 -15.50 8.20 -1.15
C ARG A 39 -15.95 7.97 0.29
N ARG A 40 -15.34 7.02 1.00
CA ARG A 40 -15.64 6.77 2.42
C ARG A 40 -15.28 7.97 3.31
N GLN A 41 -14.27 8.76 2.94
CA GLN A 41 -13.89 9.95 3.70
C GLN A 41 -14.90 11.10 3.61
N ILE A 42 -15.83 11.07 2.64
CA ILE A 42 -16.89 12.08 2.52
C ILE A 42 -17.83 12.03 3.74
N ALA A 43 -18.02 10.85 4.35
CA ALA A 43 -18.84 10.65 5.53
C ALA A 43 -17.99 10.05 6.67
N PRO A 44 -17.19 10.86 7.38
CA PRO A 44 -16.15 10.39 8.30
C PRO A 44 -16.66 9.61 9.53
N LEU A 45 -17.97 9.65 9.82
CA LEU A 45 -18.60 8.92 10.93
C LEU A 45 -19.31 7.63 10.49
N ALA A 46 -19.22 7.26 9.20
CA ALA A 46 -19.87 6.05 8.69
C ALA A 46 -19.14 4.75 9.11
N LEU A 47 -17.87 4.84 9.53
CA LEU A 47 -17.06 3.72 9.97
C LEU A 47 -16.75 3.82 11.47
N GLY A 48 -16.79 2.68 12.16
CA GLY A 48 -16.39 2.59 13.55
C GLY A 48 -14.86 2.48 13.71
N PRO A 49 -14.32 2.78 14.91
CA PRO A 49 -12.88 2.66 15.20
C PRO A 49 -12.28 1.28 14.91
N GLU A 50 -13.05 0.21 15.11
CA GLU A 50 -12.63 -1.18 14.85
C GLU A 50 -12.32 -1.41 13.37
N GLU A 51 -13.08 -0.79 12.47
CA GLU A 51 -12.89 -0.94 11.02
C GLU A 51 -11.53 -0.35 10.59
N TYR A 52 -11.18 0.82 11.12
CA TYR A 52 -9.91 1.49 10.84
C TYR A 52 -8.70 0.71 11.37
N ALA A 53 -8.84 0.14 12.58
CA ALA A 53 -7.81 -0.72 13.15
C ALA A 53 -7.62 -1.98 12.29
N ARG A 54 -8.73 -2.60 11.86
CA ARG A 54 -8.72 -3.82 11.03
C ARG A 54 -7.97 -3.63 9.72
N GLU A 55 -8.17 -2.53 9.00
CA GLU A 55 -7.46 -2.25 7.75
C GLU A 55 -5.94 -2.13 7.97
N SER A 56 -5.53 -1.47 9.04
CA SER A 56 -4.11 -1.29 9.37
C SER A 56 -3.44 -2.62 9.72
N GLU A 57 -4.11 -3.46 10.50
CA GLU A 57 -3.56 -4.75 10.91
C GLU A 57 -3.48 -5.75 9.76
N ALA A 58 -4.48 -5.78 8.86
CA ALA A 58 -4.42 -6.57 7.64
C ALA A 58 -3.23 -6.17 6.75
N LEU A 59 -2.91 -4.87 6.66
CA LEU A 59 -1.75 -4.40 5.92
C LEU A 59 -0.43 -4.84 6.57
N ARG A 60 -0.32 -4.76 7.90
CA ARG A 60 0.87 -5.25 8.62
C ARG A 60 1.10 -6.73 8.38
N GLU A 61 0.04 -7.55 8.45
CA GLU A 61 0.11 -8.99 8.18
C GLU A 61 0.58 -9.29 6.75
N ALA A 62 0.00 -8.61 5.75
CA ALA A 62 0.37 -8.81 4.35
C ALA A 62 1.84 -8.45 4.07
N VAL A 63 2.32 -7.33 4.62
CA VAL A 63 3.71 -6.90 4.47
C VAL A 63 4.66 -7.84 5.23
N ALA A 64 4.30 -8.23 6.45
CA ALA A 64 5.09 -9.16 7.27
C ALA A 64 5.29 -10.49 6.54
N ALA A 65 4.24 -11.03 5.94
CA ALA A 65 4.32 -12.25 5.13
C ALA A 65 5.24 -12.08 3.91
N LEU A 66 5.19 -10.93 3.23
CA LEU A 66 6.02 -10.64 2.06
C LEU A 66 7.52 -10.60 2.38
N ILE A 67 7.91 -10.13 3.56
CA ILE A 67 9.32 -9.97 3.96
C ILE A 67 9.78 -10.99 5.02
N HIS A 68 8.96 -11.99 5.33
CA HIS A 68 9.22 -13.02 6.34
C HIS A 68 9.49 -12.47 7.75
N ALA A 69 8.70 -11.48 8.19
CA ALA A 69 8.76 -10.88 9.52
C ALA A 69 7.49 -11.16 10.35
N SER A 70 7.48 -10.76 11.63
CA SER A 70 6.25 -10.65 12.42
C SER A 70 5.53 -9.34 12.11
N ARG A 71 4.18 -9.35 12.17
CA ARG A 71 3.36 -8.12 12.06
C ARG A 71 3.72 -7.06 13.10
N ASP A 72 4.16 -7.50 14.28
CA ASP A 72 4.57 -6.61 15.38
C ASP A 72 5.88 -5.87 15.07
N GLN A 73 6.62 -6.29 14.04
CA GLN A 73 7.84 -5.64 13.55
C GLN A 73 7.58 -4.66 12.41
N ILE A 74 6.32 -4.49 11.98
CA ILE A 74 5.96 -3.60 10.88
C ILE A 74 5.43 -2.30 11.46
N ALA A 75 6.05 -1.17 11.11
CA ALA A 75 5.52 0.17 11.38
C ALA A 75 4.94 0.77 10.10
N LEU A 76 3.72 1.31 10.15
CA LEU A 76 3.10 2.02 9.03
C LEU A 76 3.49 3.50 9.08
N THR A 77 4.18 3.98 8.04
CA THR A 77 4.61 5.38 7.90
C THR A 77 4.21 5.94 6.54
N PRO A 78 3.96 7.26 6.41
CA PRO A 78 3.50 7.85 5.15
C PRO A 78 4.54 7.84 4.03
N ALA A 79 5.84 7.82 4.37
CA ALA A 79 6.93 7.79 3.40
C ALA A 79 8.22 7.21 4.02
N VAL A 80 9.14 6.76 3.15
CA VAL A 80 10.44 6.19 3.55
C VAL A 80 11.24 7.14 4.45
N SER A 81 11.25 8.45 4.15
CA SER A 81 11.99 9.45 4.92
C SER A 81 11.56 9.52 6.38
N TYR A 82 10.27 9.32 6.68
CA TYR A 82 9.76 9.31 8.04
C TYR A 82 10.28 8.09 8.82
N GLY A 83 10.28 6.91 8.19
CA GLY A 83 10.82 5.69 8.80
C GLY A 83 12.31 5.82 9.14
N VAL A 84 13.11 6.34 8.20
CA VAL A 84 14.54 6.59 8.41
C VAL A 84 14.77 7.59 9.55
N ALA A 85 14.01 8.69 9.56
CA ALA A 85 14.13 9.69 10.62
C ALA A 85 13.77 9.12 12.00
N ILE A 86 12.70 8.32 12.12
CA ILE A 86 12.33 7.69 13.39
C ILE A 86 13.44 6.75 13.86
N ALA A 87 13.95 5.88 12.97
CA ALA A 87 15.01 4.94 13.31
C ALA A 87 16.28 5.66 13.78
N SER A 88 16.71 6.72 13.10
CA SER A 88 17.92 7.46 13.46
C SER A 88 17.86 8.19 14.80
N HIS A 89 16.66 8.53 15.29
CA HIS A 89 16.47 9.23 16.56
C HIS A 89 16.29 8.28 17.76
N ASN A 90 16.22 6.97 17.53
CA ASN A 90 15.93 5.97 18.57
C ASN A 90 16.93 4.79 18.55
N THR A 91 18.14 5.01 18.03
CA THR A 91 19.28 4.09 18.15
C THR A 91 19.89 4.10 19.54
#